data_AF-A0A838Q478-F1
#
_entry.id   AF-A0A838Q478-F1
#
_cell.length_a   1.000
_cell.length_b   1.000
_cell.length_c   1.000
_cell.angle_alpha   90.00
_cell.angle_beta   90.00
_cell.angle_gamma   90.00
#
_symmetry.space_group_name_H-M   'P 1'
#
loop_
_entity.id
_entity.type
_entity.pdbx_description
1 polymer ?
#
loop_
_entity_poly.entity_id
_entity_poly.type
_entity_poly.pdbx_seq_one_letter_code
_entity_poly.pdbx_strand_id
1 'polypeptide(L)'
;MPSPPLTTFDLPIPKLRSGKVREVFDLGETLLFVATDRLSAFDCILPDPIPDKGAVLNQLSAFWFQRFTFTPNHMVALQFELPPELEQFRDQLVCRSM
;
A
#
# COMPACT_ATOMS: atom_id res chain seq x y z
N MET A 1 8.90 -7.57 -18.82
CA MET A 1 9.78 -7.80 -17.66
C MET A 1 8.95 -7.44 -16.43
N PRO A 2 8.88 -8.27 -15.38
CA PRO A 2 8.25 -7.86 -14.12
C PRO A 2 8.96 -6.61 -13.59
N SER A 3 8.19 -5.68 -13.03
CA SER A 3 8.73 -4.48 -12.41
C SER A 3 9.64 -4.84 -11.22
N PRO A 4 10.66 -4.04 -10.91
CA PRO A 4 11.46 -4.29 -9.72
C PRO A 4 10.55 -4.26 -8.47
N PRO A 5 10.76 -5.18 -7.50
CA PRO A 5 9.94 -5.24 -6.31
C PRO A 5 10.11 -3.98 -5.46
N LEU A 6 9.01 -3.38 -5.01
CA LEU A 6 9.04 -2.22 -4.14
C LEU A 6 8.87 -2.65 -2.68
N THR A 7 9.98 -2.58 -1.94
CA THR A 7 10.04 -3.02 -0.55
C THR A 7 9.98 -1.89 0.44
N THR A 8 10.24 -0.64 0.07
CA THR A 8 10.30 0.52 0.97
C THR A 8 9.90 1.78 0.21
N PHE A 9 9.22 2.72 0.87
CA PHE A 9 8.74 3.94 0.25
C PHE A 9 9.28 5.16 1.01
N ASP A 10 10.03 6.02 0.34
CA ASP A 10 10.56 7.25 0.91
C ASP A 10 9.73 8.42 0.36
N LEU A 11 8.61 8.69 1.02
CA LEU A 11 7.64 9.70 0.62
C LEU A 11 7.85 10.98 1.44
N PRO A 12 7.60 12.17 0.87
CA PRO A 12 7.75 13.46 1.55
C PRO A 12 6.61 13.76 2.55
N ILE A 13 6.07 12.72 3.18
CA ILE A 13 4.99 12.79 4.18
C ILE A 13 5.36 11.93 5.39
N PRO A 14 4.81 12.21 6.60
CA PRO A 14 5.18 11.49 7.81
C PRO A 14 4.88 9.98 7.70
N LYS A 15 5.94 9.16 7.77
CA LYS A 15 5.81 7.71 7.91
C LYS A 15 5.50 7.37 9.36
N LEU A 16 4.27 6.96 9.64
CA LEU A 16 3.83 6.60 10.98
C LEU A 16 4.33 5.20 11.39
N ARG A 17 4.33 4.26 10.44
CA ARG A 17 4.71 2.87 10.72
C ARG A 17 5.21 2.15 9.48
N SER A 18 6.24 1.32 9.65
CA SER A 18 6.56 0.25 8.70
C SER A 18 6.33 -1.11 9.37
N GLY A 19 5.30 -1.83 8.90
CA GLY A 19 5.00 -3.19 9.33
C GLY A 19 5.73 -4.22 8.48
N LYS A 20 5.44 -5.51 8.69
CA LYS A 20 6.04 -6.60 7.90
C LYS A 20 5.81 -6.42 6.39
N VAL A 21 4.58 -6.08 6.00
CA VAL A 21 4.16 -6.05 4.58
C VAL A 21 3.49 -4.76 4.11
N ARG A 22 3.22 -3.81 5.01
CA ARG A 22 2.63 -2.49 4.67
C ARG A 22 3.39 -1.37 5.35
N GLU A 23 3.44 -0.22 4.69
CA GLU A 23 3.85 1.06 5.28
C GLU A 23 2.61 1.95 5.42
N VAL A 24 2.56 2.73 6.49
CA VAL A 24 1.45 3.63 6.81
C VAL A 24 1.98 5.04 6.93
N PHE A 25 1.38 5.95 6.19
CA PHE A 25 1.73 7.37 6.17
C PHE A 25 0.54 8.22 6.59
N ASP A 26 0.84 9.39 7.14
CA ASP A 26 -0.14 10.38 7.56
C ASP A 26 -0.47 11.34 6.41
N LEU A 27 -1.76 11.50 6.09
CA LEU A 27 -2.28 12.52 5.17
C LEU A 27 -3.06 13.61 5.93
N GLY A 28 -2.93 13.67 7.27
CA GLY A 28 -3.63 14.62 8.14
C GLY A 28 -4.98 14.09 8.61
N GLU A 29 -5.97 14.07 7.72
CA GLU A 29 -7.32 13.57 8.05
C GLU A 29 -7.49 12.06 7.83
N THR A 30 -6.67 11.50 6.95
CA THR A 30 -6.71 10.09 6.56
C THR A 30 -5.33 9.47 6.61
N LEU A 31 -5.28 8.14 6.52
CA LEU A 31 -4.02 7.40 6.47
C LEU A 31 -3.85 6.80 5.08
N LEU A 32 -2.64 6.92 4.54
CA LEU A 32 -2.25 6.25 3.32
C LEU A 32 -1.64 4.89 3.66
N PHE A 33 -2.31 3.81 3.25
CA PHE A 33 -1.80 2.45 3.41
C PHE A 33 -1.11 2.02 2.12
N VAL A 34 0.19 1.73 2.19
CA VAL A 34 0.97 1.28 1.02
C VAL A 34 1.38 -0.18 1.19
N ALA A 35 0.91 -1.05 0.30
CA ALA A 35 1.26 -2.46 0.29
C ALA A 35 2.62 -2.69 -0.38
N THR A 36 3.55 -3.29 0.37
CA THR A 36 4.91 -3.59 -0.12
C THR A 36 4.97 -4.97 -0.78
N ASP A 37 6.05 -5.21 -1.51
CA ASP A 37 6.38 -6.52 -2.09
C ASP A 37 7.10 -7.45 -1.10
N ARG A 38 7.39 -6.98 0.12
CA ARG A 38 7.98 -7.78 1.21
C ARG A 38 7.09 -8.98 1.57
N LEU A 39 7.69 -10.13 1.80
CA LEU A 39 7.00 -11.34 2.27
C LEU A 39 7.47 -11.66 3.69
N SER A 40 6.59 -12.21 4.53
CA SER A 40 6.96 -12.67 5.86
C SER A 40 6.44 -14.07 6.15
N ALA A 41 7.26 -14.90 6.79
CA ALA A 41 6.91 -16.23 7.28
C ALA A 41 7.65 -16.49 8.59
N PHE A 42 7.06 -17.28 9.50
CA PHE A 42 7.63 -17.59 10.82
C PHE A 42 8.09 -16.34 11.59
N ASP A 43 7.23 -15.32 11.60
CA ASP A 43 7.47 -14.00 12.18
C ASP A 43 8.66 -13.18 11.64
N CYS A 44 9.34 -13.65 10.61
CA CYS A 44 10.47 -12.98 9.97
C CYS A 44 10.09 -12.41 8.60
N ILE A 45 10.63 -11.25 8.23
CA ILE A 45 10.57 -10.75 6.86
C ILE A 45 11.64 -11.51 6.05
N LEU A 46 11.24 -12.08 4.92
CA LEU A 46 12.11 -12.86 4.04
C LEU A 46 12.97 -11.92 3.17
N PRO A 47 14.20 -12.33 2.79
CA PRO A 47 15.10 -11.50 1.99
C PRO A 47 14.59 -11.32 0.55
N ASP A 48 13.87 -12.31 0.00
CA ASP A 48 13.39 -12.30 -1.37
C ASP A 48 11.94 -11.76 -1.43
N PRO A 49 11.71 -10.55 -1.98
CA PRO A 49 10.36 -10.04 -2.20
C PRO A 49 9.68 -10.72 -3.39
N ILE A 50 8.36 -10.60 -3.47
CA ILE A 50 7.58 -11.08 -4.61
C ILE A 50 7.12 -9.86 -5.43
N PRO A 51 7.66 -9.63 -6.64
CA PRO A 51 7.23 -8.52 -7.48
C PRO A 51 5.71 -8.46 -7.65
N ASP A 52 5.16 -7.25 -7.62
CA ASP A 52 3.74 -6.94 -7.78
C ASP A 52 2.79 -7.50 -6.69
N LYS A 53 3.29 -8.23 -5.68
CA LYS A 53 2.48 -8.77 -4.59
C LYS A 53 1.69 -7.67 -3.88
N GLY A 54 2.32 -6.54 -3.58
CA GLY A 54 1.68 -5.42 -2.91
C GLY A 54 0.47 -4.90 -3.69
N ALA A 55 0.64 -4.69 -5.00
CA ALA A 55 -0.43 -4.21 -5.88
C ALA A 55 -1.59 -5.21 -6.00
N VAL A 56 -1.30 -6.51 -6.12
CA VAL A 56 -2.33 -7.56 -6.19
C VAL A 56 -3.13 -7.64 -4.89
N LEU A 57 -2.45 -7.66 -3.73
CA LEU A 57 -3.14 -7.80 -2.43
C LEU A 57 -3.91 -6.55 -2.03
N ASN A 58 -3.46 -5.37 -2.45
CA ASN A 58 -4.19 -4.12 -2.26
C ASN A 58 -5.52 -4.14 -3.04
N GLN A 59 -5.47 -4.49 -4.33
CA GLN A 59 -6.66 -4.61 -5.16
C GLN A 59 -7.62 -5.72 -4.70
N LEU A 60 -7.08 -6.85 -4.24
CA LEU A 60 -7.90 -7.92 -3.65
C LEU A 60 -8.61 -7.45 -2.37
N SER A 61 -7.94 -6.68 -1.53
CA SER A 61 -8.56 -6.08 -0.34
C SER A 61 -9.70 -5.14 -0.75
N ALA A 62 -9.45 -4.26 -1.73
CA ALA A 62 -10.46 -3.33 -2.22
C ALA A 62 -11.67 -4.03 -2.84
N PHE A 63 -11.47 -5.11 -3.61
CA PHE A 63 -12.56 -5.96 -4.11
C PHE A 63 -13.46 -6.44 -2.98
N TRP A 64 -12.88 -6.95 -1.89
CA TRP A 64 -13.66 -7.41 -0.74
C TRP A 64 -14.34 -6.28 0.03
N PHE A 65 -13.68 -5.12 0.20
CA PHE A 65 -14.31 -3.95 0.82
C PHE A 65 -15.53 -3.47 0.03
N GLN A 66 -15.45 -3.45 -1.29
CA GLN A 66 -16.58 -3.11 -2.17
C GLN A 66 -17.69 -4.16 -2.16
N ARG A 67 -17.36 -5.44 -1.90
CA ARG A 67 -18.34 -6.54 -1.85
C ARG A 67 -19.07 -6.61 -0.50
N PHE A 68 -18.39 -6.30 0.59
CA PHE A 68 -18.89 -6.42 1.96
C PHE A 68 -19.38 -5.08 2.52
N THR A 69 -20.28 -4.42 1.78
CA THR A 69 -20.88 -3.14 2.19
C THR A 69 -21.82 -3.24 3.39
N PHE A 70 -22.18 -4.45 3.81
CA PHE A 70 -23.02 -4.70 4.99
C PHE A 70 -22.27 -4.53 6.33
N THR A 71 -20.96 -4.27 6.32
CA THR A 71 -20.16 -4.03 7.53
C THR A 71 -19.25 -2.83 7.30
N PRO A 72 -19.17 -1.87 8.25
CA PRO A 72 -18.25 -0.75 8.16
C PRO A 72 -16.79 -1.21 7.99
N ASN A 73 -16.03 -0.51 7.16
CA ASN A 73 -14.61 -0.71 6.97
C ASN A 73 -13.88 0.63 6.88
N HIS A 74 -12.55 0.60 6.87
CA HIS A 74 -11.72 1.80 6.93
C HIS A 74 -11.34 2.37 5.54
N MET A 75 -11.72 1.72 4.44
CA MET A 75 -11.31 2.16 3.11
C MET A 75 -12.07 3.44 2.74
N VAL A 76 -11.35 4.54 2.59
CA VAL A 76 -11.92 5.83 2.14
C VAL A 76 -12.01 5.86 0.62
N ALA A 77 -10.93 5.54 -0.08
CA ALA A 77 -10.90 5.49 -1.55
C ALA A 77 -9.82 4.51 -2.04
N LEU A 78 -10.09 3.83 -3.17
CA LEU A 78 -9.04 3.06 -3.89
C LEU A 78 -8.35 3.93 -4.95
N GLN A 79 -9.12 4.80 -5.60
CA GLN A 79 -8.66 5.75 -6.59
C GLN A 79 -8.93 7.14 -6.03
N PHE A 80 -7.87 7.90 -5.83
CA PHE A 80 -7.91 9.25 -5.30
C PHE A 80 -6.85 10.09 -6.01
N GLU A 81 -7.06 11.40 -6.01
CA GLU A 81 -6.05 12.33 -6.48
C GLU A 81 -4.91 12.38 -5.48
N LEU A 82 -3.70 12.09 -5.96
CA LEU A 82 -2.52 12.21 -5.12
C LEU A 82 -2.27 13.69 -4.80
N PRO A 83 -1.94 14.03 -3.54
CA PRO A 83 -1.42 15.34 -3.22
C PRO A 83 -0.24 15.70 -4.15
N PRO A 84 -0.08 16.98 -4.55
CA PRO A 84 0.94 17.38 -5.52
C PRO A 84 2.37 16.92 -5.16
N GLU A 85 2.70 16.86 -3.88
CA GLU A 85 3.99 16.38 -3.35
C GLU A 85 4.24 14.87 -3.58
N LEU A 86 3.18 14.09 -3.78
CA LEU A 86 3.24 12.65 -4.04
C LEU A 86 3.18 12.29 -5.54
N GLU A 87 2.93 13.26 -6.43
CA GLU A 87 2.73 13.00 -7.85
C GLU A 87 3.95 12.32 -8.50
N GLN A 88 5.15 12.70 -8.09
CA GLN A 88 6.40 12.06 -8.54
C GLN A 88 6.53 10.59 -8.12
N PHE A 89 5.76 10.13 -7.13
CA PHE A 89 5.73 8.75 -6.64
C PHE A 89 4.54 7.96 -7.19
N ARG A 90 3.78 8.51 -8.14
CA ARG A 90 2.58 7.87 -8.70
C ARG A 90 2.83 6.42 -9.11
N ASP A 91 3.90 6.13 -9.83
CA ASP A 91 4.22 4.78 -10.31
C ASP A 91 4.50 3.80 -9.16
N GLN A 92 4.93 4.31 -8.02
CA GLN A 92 5.12 3.52 -6.80
C GLN A 92 3.81 3.31 -6.04
N LEU A 93 2.83 4.20 -6.14
CA LEU A 93 1.61 4.18 -5.30
C LEU A 93 0.41 3.56 -6.01
N VAL A 94 0.30 3.74 -7.33
CA VAL A 94 -0.82 3.25 -8.14
C VAL A 94 -1.03 1.75 -7.92
N CYS A 95 -2.30 1.36 -7.77
CA CYS A 95 -2.78 0.00 -7.51
C CYS A 95 -2.32 -0.62 -6.18
N ARG A 96 -1.38 -0.03 -5.44
CA ARG A 96 -0.85 -0.59 -4.19
C ARG A 96 -1.12 0.25 -2.95
N SER A 97 -1.74 1.41 -3.10
CA SER A 97 -2.24 2.22 -2.00
C SER A 97 -3.76 2.37 -1.99
N MET A 98 -4.28 2.66 -0.80
CA MET A 98 -5.66 3.08 -0.51
C MET A 98 -5.68 3.93 0.77
#